data_AF-A0A061IRB1-F1
#
_entry.id   AF-A0A061IRB1-F1
#
_cell.length_a   1.000
_cell.length_b   1.000
_cell.length_c   1.000
_cell.angle_alpha   90.00
_cell.angle_beta   90.00
_cell.angle_gamma   90.00
#
_symmetry.space_group_name_H-M   'P 1'
#
loop_
_entity.id
_entity.type
_entity.pdbx_description
1 polymer ?
#
loop_
_entity_poly.entity_id
_entity_poly.type
_entity_poly.pdbx_seq_one_letter_code
_entity_poly.pdbx_strand_id
1 'polypeptide(L)'
;MVMFKKIKSFEVVFNDPEKVYGSGEKVAGRVIVEVCEVTRIKAVRILACGVAKVLWMQGSQQCKQTLDYLRYEDTLLLEDQPTGENEMVIMRPGNKYEYKFGFELPQGPLGTSFKGKYGCVDYWVKAFLDRPSQPTQEAKKNFEVMDLVDVNTPDLMAPVSAKKEKKVSCMFIPDGRVSVSARIERKGFCEGDDISIHADFENTCSRIVVPKAAIVARHTYLANGQTKVLTQKLSSVRGNHIISGTCASWRGKSLRVQKIRPSILGCHILRVEYSLLIYVSVPGSKKVILDLPLVIGSRSGLSSRTSSMASRTSSEMSWIDLNIPDTPEAPPCYMDIIPEDHRLESPTTPLLDDMDGAQDSPIFMYAPEFQFMPPPTYTEVDPCTVNNNNNNNNNNNVQ
;
A
#
# COMPACT_ATOMS: atom_id res chain seq x y z
N MET A 1 -18.98 -24.62 40.94
CA MET A 1 -18.54 -23.39 41.63
C MET A 1 -18.19 -22.37 40.54
N VAL A 2 -19.11 -21.44 40.26
CA VAL A 2 -18.88 -20.38 39.26
C VAL A 2 -18.03 -19.32 39.94
N MET A 3 -16.75 -19.21 39.56
CA MET A 3 -15.89 -18.13 40.02
C MET A 3 -16.39 -16.82 39.41
N PHE A 4 -17.10 -16.00 40.18
CA PHE A 4 -17.40 -14.63 39.78
C PHE A 4 -16.08 -13.85 39.68
N LYS A 5 -15.75 -13.37 38.47
CA LYS A 5 -14.60 -12.49 38.28
C LYS A 5 -14.89 -11.17 39.00
N LYS A 6 -14.11 -10.85 40.04
CA LYS A 6 -14.19 -9.57 40.77
C LYS A 6 -13.93 -8.35 39.87
N ILE A 7 -13.18 -8.56 38.79
CA ILE A 7 -12.89 -7.55 37.76
C ILE A 7 -13.85 -7.76 36.60
N LYS A 8 -14.55 -6.69 36.23
CA LYS A 8 -15.50 -6.66 35.12
C LYS A 8 -14.79 -6.50 33.78
N SER A 9 -13.88 -5.52 33.68
CA SER A 9 -13.07 -5.27 32.49
C SER A 9 -11.67 -4.79 32.89
N PHE A 10 -10.67 -5.23 32.13
CA PHE A 10 -9.28 -4.79 32.25
C PHE A 10 -8.67 -4.76 30.85
N GLU A 11 -8.58 -3.57 30.27
CA GLU A 11 -8.25 -3.39 28.86
C GLU A 11 -7.27 -2.24 28.64
N VAL A 12 -6.39 -2.41 27.66
CA VAL A 12 -5.47 -1.38 27.18
C VAL A 12 -6.05 -0.77 25.91
N VAL A 13 -6.28 0.54 25.94
CA VAL A 13 -6.90 1.30 24.85
C VAL A 13 -5.92 2.37 24.38
N PHE A 14 -5.53 2.33 23.11
CA PHE A 14 -4.73 3.40 22.50
C PHE A 14 -5.63 4.58 22.14
N ASN A 15 -5.07 5.80 22.15
CA ASN A 15 -5.81 6.97 21.68
C ASN A 15 -6.20 6.82 20.21
N ASP A 16 -5.27 6.35 19.39
CA ASP A 16 -5.48 6.04 17.98
C ASP A 16 -5.30 4.53 17.76
N PRO A 17 -6.39 3.74 17.70
CA PRO A 17 -6.31 2.27 17.62
C PRO A 17 -5.84 1.73 16.27
N GLU A 18 -6.04 2.49 15.18
CA GLU A 18 -5.66 2.10 13.82
C GLU A 18 -4.39 2.79 13.32
N LYS A 19 -3.77 3.65 14.15
CA LYS A 19 -2.56 4.37 13.77
C LYS A 19 -1.37 3.41 13.68
N VAL A 20 -0.62 3.55 12.60
CA VAL A 20 0.71 2.96 12.45
C VAL A 20 1.74 3.99 12.89
N TYR A 21 2.59 3.62 13.84
CA TYR A 21 3.54 4.54 14.47
C TYR A 21 4.89 4.53 13.75
N GLY A 22 5.48 5.71 13.60
CA GLY A 22 6.83 5.90 13.06
C GLY A 22 7.92 5.99 14.12
N SER A 23 9.18 6.01 13.69
CA SER A 23 10.32 6.29 14.57
C SER A 23 10.16 7.66 15.22
N GLY A 24 10.40 7.74 16.54
CA GLY A 24 10.27 8.98 17.29
C GLY A 24 8.85 9.42 17.65
N GLU A 25 7.81 8.73 17.17
CA GLU A 25 6.44 9.10 17.52
C GLU A 25 6.07 8.67 18.95
N LYS A 26 5.18 9.46 19.56
CA LYS A 26 4.63 9.16 20.89
C LYS A 26 3.44 8.21 20.77
N VAL A 27 3.53 7.07 21.46
CA VAL A 27 2.42 6.13 21.65
C VAL A 27 1.75 6.49 22.97
N ALA A 28 0.46 6.84 22.92
CA ALA A 28 -0.31 7.22 24.09
C ALA A 28 -1.65 6.50 24.15
N GLY A 29 -2.13 6.27 25.36
CA GLY A 29 -3.37 5.57 25.60
C GLY A 29 -3.79 5.59 27.06
N ARG A 30 -4.75 4.73 27.37
CA ARG A 30 -5.33 4.56 28.71
C ARG A 30 -5.49 3.08 29.02
N VAL A 31 -5.24 2.70 30.26
CA VAL A 31 -5.64 1.40 30.82
C VAL A 31 -6.95 1.61 31.56
N ILE A 32 -7.99 0.88 31.16
CA ILE A 32 -9.34 0.99 31.73
C ILE A 32 -9.57 -0.19 32.66
N VAL A 33 -9.96 0.10 33.89
CA VAL A 33 -10.29 -0.90 34.90
C VAL A 33 -11.73 -0.70 35.36
N GLU A 34 -12.55 -1.75 35.26
CA GLU A 34 -13.90 -1.80 35.83
C GLU A 34 -14.00 -2.99 36.79
N VAL A 35 -14.62 -2.79 37.95
CA VAL A 35 -14.78 -3.83 38.98
C VAL A 35 -16.26 -4.13 39.24
N CYS A 36 -16.59 -5.39 39.53
CA CYS A 36 -17.94 -5.81 39.93
C CYS A 36 -18.16 -5.67 41.44
N GLU A 37 -17.07 -5.74 42.21
CA GLU A 37 -17.08 -5.67 43.68
C GLU A 37 -16.01 -4.68 44.16
N VAL A 38 -16.17 -4.13 45.37
CA VAL A 38 -15.16 -3.25 45.97
C VAL A 38 -13.84 -3.99 46.08
N THR A 39 -12.82 -3.51 45.36
CA THR A 39 -11.54 -4.20 45.19
C THR A 39 -10.40 -3.25 45.50
N ARG A 40 -9.44 -3.72 46.31
CA ARG A 40 -8.20 -2.99 46.60
C ARG A 40 -7.16 -3.33 45.55
N ILE A 41 -6.52 -2.32 44.98
CA ILE A 41 -5.47 -2.46 43.97
C ILE A 41 -4.19 -1.86 44.51
N LYS A 42 -3.11 -2.62 44.39
CA LYS A 42 -1.78 -2.22 44.84
C LYS A 42 -1.11 -1.31 43.83
N ALA A 43 -1.11 -1.70 42.57
CA ALA A 43 -0.51 -0.94 41.49
C ALA A 43 -1.08 -1.34 40.13
N VAL A 44 -1.07 -0.41 39.19
CA VAL A 44 -1.28 -0.66 37.76
C VAL A 44 0.04 -0.35 37.07
N ARG A 45 0.66 -1.36 36.45
CA ARG A 45 1.94 -1.21 35.75
C ARG A 45 1.76 -1.47 34.27
N ILE A 46 2.60 -0.88 33.45
CA ILE A 46 2.67 -1.18 32.02
C ILE A 46 4.08 -1.58 31.62
N LEU A 47 4.16 -2.48 30.64
CA LEU A 47 5.37 -2.85 29.94
C LEU A 47 5.09 -2.74 28.44
N ALA A 48 5.73 -1.78 27.79
CA ALA A 48 5.75 -1.68 26.35
C ALA A 48 7.03 -2.33 25.82
N CYS A 49 6.85 -3.26 24.89
CA CYS A 49 7.94 -3.99 24.27
C CYS A 49 7.79 -4.01 22.74
N GLY A 50 8.91 -3.83 22.05
CA GLY A 50 9.06 -4.02 20.62
C GLY A 50 10.15 -5.04 20.39
N VAL A 51 9.80 -6.23 19.90
CA VAL A 51 10.74 -7.35 19.83
C VAL A 51 10.69 -8.00 18.46
N ALA A 52 11.85 -8.12 17.82
CA ALA A 52 12.04 -8.98 16.67
C ALA A 52 12.51 -10.37 17.11
N LYS A 53 11.84 -11.39 16.62
CA LYS A 53 12.15 -12.80 16.90
C LYS A 53 12.30 -13.53 15.60
N VAL A 54 13.39 -14.27 15.48
CA VAL A 54 13.67 -15.12 14.34
C VAL A 54 13.92 -16.53 14.86
N LEU A 55 13.22 -17.51 14.29
CA LEU A 55 13.23 -18.89 14.72
C LEU A 55 13.09 -19.83 13.53
N TRP A 56 14.01 -20.77 13.38
CA TRP A 56 13.83 -21.92 12.49
C TRP A 56 14.57 -23.16 12.98
N MET A 57 14.13 -24.32 12.49
CA MET A 57 14.83 -25.59 12.70
C MET A 57 15.77 -25.87 11.53
N GLN A 58 16.98 -26.33 11.83
CA GLN A 58 17.94 -26.87 10.89
C GLN A 58 18.34 -28.28 11.35
N GLY A 59 17.69 -29.30 10.78
CA GLY A 59 17.81 -30.67 11.30
C GLY A 59 17.28 -30.74 12.73
N SER A 60 18.12 -31.22 13.66
CA SER A 60 17.82 -31.28 15.10
C SER A 60 18.14 -29.99 15.86
N GLN A 61 18.85 -29.04 15.24
CA GLN A 61 19.28 -27.80 15.90
C GLN A 61 18.25 -26.68 15.69
N GLN A 62 17.93 -25.96 16.76
CA GLN A 62 17.05 -24.80 16.72
C GLN A 62 17.88 -23.51 16.64
N CYS A 63 17.76 -22.78 15.54
CA CYS A 63 18.37 -21.46 15.40
C CYS A 63 17.37 -20.41 15.85
N LYS A 64 17.69 -19.68 16.92
CA LYS A 64 16.84 -18.64 17.51
C LYS A 64 17.66 -17.38 17.76
N GLN A 65 17.14 -16.25 17.31
CA GLN A 65 17.67 -14.93 17.61
C GLN A 65 16.52 -14.04 18.06
N THR A 66 16.76 -13.19 19.05
CA THR A 66 15.79 -12.21 19.53
C THR A 66 16.50 -10.88 19.71
N LEU A 67 15.86 -9.80 19.27
CA LEU A 67 16.38 -8.45 19.36
C LEU A 67 15.27 -7.53 19.87
N ASP A 68 15.57 -6.81 20.94
CA ASP A 68 14.66 -5.86 21.55
C ASP A 68 14.92 -4.46 20.99
N TYR A 69 13.90 -3.83 20.41
CA TYR A 69 13.91 -2.46 19.90
C TYR A 69 13.33 -1.46 20.89
N LEU A 70 12.37 -1.90 21.70
CA LEU A 70 11.71 -1.08 22.70
C LEU A 70 11.54 -1.92 23.96
N ARG A 71 11.90 -1.33 25.10
CA ARG A 71 11.53 -1.82 26.42
C ARG A 71 11.31 -0.62 27.31
N TYR A 72 10.05 -0.39 27.66
CA TYR A 72 9.63 0.70 28.52
C TYR A 72 8.70 0.14 29.59
N GLU A 73 8.96 0.43 30.85
CA GLU A 73 8.17 0.00 32.00
C GLU A 73 7.81 1.22 32.82
N ASP A 74 6.55 1.30 33.24
CA ASP A 74 6.04 2.44 34.00
C ASP A 74 4.92 2.01 34.96
N THR A 75 4.77 2.73 36.07
CA THR A 75 3.71 2.52 37.05
C THR A 75 2.71 3.67 36.95
N LEU A 76 1.47 3.36 36.59
CA LEU A 76 0.46 4.36 36.29
C LEU A 76 -0.25 4.84 37.56
N LEU A 77 -0.46 6.15 37.63
CA LEU A 77 -1.19 6.83 38.69
C LEU A 77 -2.55 7.32 38.19
N LEU A 78 -3.54 7.33 39.08
CA LEU A 78 -4.85 7.95 38.82
C LEU A 78 -4.78 9.45 39.07
N GLU A 79 -5.46 10.26 38.25
CA GLU A 79 -5.51 11.72 38.43
C GLU A 79 -6.10 12.13 39.79
N ASP A 80 -7.05 11.35 40.32
CA ASP A 80 -7.66 11.57 41.63
C ASP A 80 -6.79 11.14 42.83
N GLN A 81 -5.54 10.72 42.60
CA GLN A 81 -4.63 10.25 43.65
C GLN A 81 -3.39 11.17 43.77
N PRO A 82 -3.45 12.24 44.57
CA PRO A 82 -2.31 13.14 44.78
C PRO A 82 -1.21 12.56 45.68
N THR A 83 -1.50 11.48 46.42
CA THR A 83 -0.54 10.76 47.28
C THR A 83 0.05 9.58 46.49
N GLY A 84 1.37 9.59 46.29
CA GLY A 84 2.10 8.75 45.33
C GLY A 84 2.03 7.22 45.48
N GLU A 85 2.82 6.55 44.63
CA GLU A 85 2.84 5.11 44.24
C GLU A 85 2.65 4.03 45.33
N ASN A 86 2.75 4.36 46.62
CA ASN A 86 2.69 3.39 47.72
C ASN A 86 1.32 3.28 48.41
N GLU A 87 0.33 4.08 48.03
CA GLU A 87 -1.02 4.00 48.62
C GLU A 87 -1.96 3.10 47.78
N MET A 88 -2.59 2.12 48.45
CA MET A 88 -3.51 1.19 47.79
C MET A 88 -4.80 1.91 47.35
N VAL A 89 -5.16 1.78 46.08
CA VAL A 89 -6.38 2.35 45.51
C VAL A 89 -7.57 1.44 45.81
N ILE A 90 -8.66 2.00 46.32
CA ILE A 90 -9.92 1.27 46.50
C ILE A 90 -10.85 1.58 45.32
N MET A 91 -11.05 0.60 44.45
CA MET A 91 -12.01 0.70 43.34
C MET A 91 -13.37 0.20 43.75
N ARG A 92 -14.39 1.02 43.48
CA ARG A 92 -15.82 0.71 43.69
C ARG A 92 -16.51 0.36 42.37
N PRO A 93 -17.50 -0.54 42.39
CA PRO A 93 -18.32 -0.87 41.21
C PRO A 93 -19.09 0.34 40.70
N GLY A 94 -19.40 0.34 39.40
CA GLY A 94 -20.15 1.41 38.73
C GLY A 94 -19.29 2.54 38.17
N ASN A 95 -18.04 2.67 38.60
CA ASN A 95 -17.09 3.67 38.08
C ASN A 95 -16.10 3.02 37.10
N LYS A 96 -15.65 3.81 36.13
CA LYS A 96 -14.52 3.45 35.25
C LYS A 96 -13.27 4.18 35.72
N TYR A 97 -12.21 3.41 35.96
CA TYR A 97 -10.92 3.96 36.37
C TYR A 97 -10.00 3.98 35.16
N GLU A 98 -9.55 5.17 34.76
CA GLU A 98 -8.70 5.37 33.59
C GLU A 98 -7.29 5.80 34.01
N TYR A 99 -6.31 5.00 33.61
CA TYR A 99 -4.90 5.27 33.85
C TYR A 99 -4.23 5.67 32.55
N LYS A 100 -3.83 6.94 32.42
CA LYS A 100 -3.18 7.45 31.22
C LYS A 100 -1.73 6.96 31.16
N PHE A 101 -1.29 6.56 29.97
CA PHE A 101 0.11 6.25 29.71
C PHE A 101 0.57 6.90 28.40
N GLY A 102 1.86 7.18 28.31
CA GLY A 102 2.46 7.69 27.08
C GLY A 102 3.97 7.52 27.09
N PHE A 103 4.51 6.94 26.03
CA PHE A 103 5.95 6.76 25.83
C PHE A 103 6.31 7.08 24.39
N GLU A 104 7.57 7.41 24.15
CA GLU A 104 8.08 7.72 22.81
C GLU A 104 8.84 6.54 22.25
N LEU A 105 8.67 6.29 20.94
CA LEU A 105 9.46 5.28 20.26
C LEU A 105 10.90 5.79 20.08
N PRO A 106 11.92 4.92 20.30
CA PRO A 106 13.31 5.32 20.14
C PRO A 106 13.59 5.93 18.75
N GLN A 107 14.38 7.00 18.73
CA GLN A 107 14.87 7.61 17.50
C GLN A 107 15.92 6.68 16.87
N GLY A 108 15.65 6.20 15.67
CA GLY A 108 16.55 5.29 14.95
C GLY A 108 15.82 4.27 14.08
N PRO A 109 16.55 3.37 13.41
CA PRO A 109 15.96 2.32 12.59
C PRO A 109 15.23 1.32 13.49
N LEU A 110 13.90 1.42 13.50
CA LEU A 110 13.03 0.48 14.21
C LEU A 110 12.74 -0.71 13.31
N GLY A 111 12.59 -1.89 13.92
CA GLY A 111 12.06 -3.02 13.19
C GLY A 111 10.63 -2.72 12.75
N THR A 112 10.35 -2.70 11.44
CA THR A 112 8.97 -2.60 10.96
C THR A 112 8.17 -3.84 11.37
N SER A 113 6.95 -3.64 11.87
CA SER A 113 6.03 -4.70 12.27
C SER A 113 5.79 -5.70 11.12
N PHE A 114 6.19 -6.94 11.35
CA PHE A 114 6.24 -7.97 10.32
C PHE A 114 5.91 -9.33 10.89
N LYS A 115 5.22 -10.15 10.09
CA LYS A 115 4.95 -11.55 10.43
C LYS A 115 5.29 -12.43 9.24
N GLY A 116 6.43 -13.11 9.31
CA GLY A 116 6.91 -14.04 8.31
C GLY A 116 6.87 -15.48 8.80
N LYS A 117 7.37 -16.38 7.94
CA LYS A 117 7.40 -17.83 8.23
C LYS A 117 8.42 -18.20 9.33
N TYR A 118 9.56 -17.53 9.35
CA TYR A 118 10.69 -17.84 10.23
C TYR A 118 11.00 -16.69 11.21
N GLY A 119 10.17 -15.66 11.25
CA GLY A 119 10.37 -14.55 12.18
C GLY A 119 9.24 -13.55 12.16
N CYS A 120 9.14 -12.79 13.25
CA CYS A 120 8.18 -11.71 13.42
C CYS A 120 8.83 -10.52 14.12
N VAL A 121 8.24 -9.35 13.95
CA VAL A 121 8.55 -8.13 14.69
C VAL A 121 7.23 -7.64 15.27
N ASP A 122 7.09 -7.75 16.58
CA ASP A 122 5.84 -7.47 17.28
C ASP A 122 6.07 -6.35 18.30
N TYR A 123 5.19 -5.35 18.28
CA TYR A 123 5.11 -4.28 19.26
C TYR A 123 3.82 -4.41 20.06
N TRP A 124 3.92 -4.28 21.38
CA TRP A 124 2.81 -4.45 22.27
C TRP A 124 2.98 -3.71 23.59
N VAL A 125 1.85 -3.37 24.21
CA VAL A 125 1.76 -2.89 25.59
C VAL A 125 1.06 -3.96 26.41
N LYS A 126 1.67 -4.35 27.51
CA LYS A 126 1.07 -5.24 28.51
C LYS A 126 0.83 -4.45 29.78
N ALA A 127 -0.42 -4.38 30.21
CA ALA A 127 -0.79 -3.84 31.51
C ALA A 127 -0.85 -4.98 32.55
N PHE A 128 -0.40 -4.67 33.76
CA PHE A 128 -0.37 -5.54 34.92
C PHE A 128 -1.19 -4.89 36.02
N LEU A 129 -2.11 -5.65 36.60
CA LEU A 129 -2.96 -5.23 37.70
C LEU A 129 -2.59 -6.03 38.95
N ASP A 130 -1.89 -5.39 39.87
CA ASP A 130 -1.45 -5.98 41.12
C ASP A 130 -2.51 -5.83 42.20
N ARG A 131 -2.89 -6.96 42.82
CA ARG A 131 -3.90 -7.02 43.88
C ARG A 131 -3.33 -7.72 45.11
N PRO A 132 -3.74 -7.32 46.32
CA PRO A 132 -3.29 -7.98 47.54
C PRO A 132 -3.75 -9.44 47.56
N SER A 133 -2.83 -10.35 47.88
CA SER A 133 -3.08 -11.79 48.01
C SER A 133 -3.69 -12.47 46.77
N GLN A 134 -3.44 -11.92 45.58
CA GLN A 134 -3.92 -12.46 44.31
C GLN A 134 -2.80 -12.40 43.27
N PRO A 135 -2.77 -13.33 42.30
CA PRO A 135 -1.84 -13.22 41.18
C PRO A 135 -2.14 -11.97 40.35
N THR A 136 -1.08 -11.35 39.83
CA THR A 136 -1.15 -10.21 38.92
C THR A 136 -1.96 -10.59 37.69
N GLN A 137 -2.98 -9.78 37.38
CA GLN A 137 -3.75 -9.95 36.16
C GLN A 137 -3.09 -9.18 35.02
N GLU A 138 -3.10 -9.75 33.82
CA GLU A 138 -2.42 -9.17 32.65
C GLU A 138 -3.42 -8.90 31.52
N ALA A 139 -3.24 -7.78 30.83
CA ALA A 139 -3.92 -7.46 29.58
C ALA A 139 -2.88 -7.03 28.56
N LYS A 140 -2.93 -7.57 27.34
CA LYS A 140 -1.96 -7.30 26.28
C LYS A 140 -2.67 -6.75 25.05
N LYS A 141 -2.17 -5.64 24.50
CA LYS A 141 -2.63 -5.07 23.22
C LYS A 141 -1.44 -4.80 22.31
N ASN A 142 -1.56 -5.20 21.05
CA ASN A 142 -0.54 -4.96 20.03
C ASN A 142 -0.78 -3.61 19.33
N PHE A 143 0.29 -2.99 18.84
CA PHE A 143 0.23 -1.82 17.95
C PHE A 143 1.20 -2.02 16.78
N GLU A 144 0.96 -1.33 15.66
CA GLU A 144 1.81 -1.44 14.47
C GLU A 144 2.85 -0.32 14.42
N VAL A 145 4.09 -0.67 14.11
CA VAL A 145 5.20 0.26 13.87
C VAL A 145 5.69 0.07 12.46
N MET A 146 5.92 1.15 11.73
CA MET A 146 6.45 1.12 10.39
C MET A 146 7.55 2.16 10.23
N ASP A 147 8.72 1.68 9.82
CA ASP A 147 9.83 2.55 9.44
C ASP A 147 9.68 2.87 7.96
N LEU A 148 9.23 4.09 7.66
CA LEU A 148 8.89 4.50 6.29
C LEU A 148 10.18 4.81 5.51
N VAL A 149 10.44 4.00 4.48
CA VAL A 149 11.50 4.30 3.51
C VAL A 149 10.96 5.27 2.46
N ASP A 150 11.57 6.46 2.37
CA ASP A 150 11.21 7.44 1.34
C ASP A 150 11.76 7.02 -0.02
N VAL A 151 10.83 6.73 -0.93
CA VAL A 151 11.10 6.32 -2.31
C VAL A 151 11.78 7.44 -3.12
N ASN A 152 11.64 8.71 -2.71
CA ASN A 152 12.21 9.85 -3.43
C ASN A 152 13.69 10.10 -3.11
N THR A 153 14.33 9.25 -2.31
CA THR A 153 15.77 9.34 -2.04
C THR A 153 16.55 9.28 -3.37
N PRO A 154 17.53 10.17 -3.63
CA PRO A 154 18.20 10.29 -4.93
C PRO A 154 18.80 8.95 -5.41
N ASP A 155 19.37 8.16 -4.51
CA ASP A 155 19.92 6.83 -4.80
C ASP A 155 18.87 5.83 -5.31
N LEU A 156 17.60 6.02 -4.95
CA LEU A 156 16.48 5.18 -5.37
C LEU A 156 15.84 5.66 -6.68
N MET A 157 16.09 6.91 -7.07
CA MET A 157 15.60 7.50 -8.32
C MET A 157 16.52 7.22 -9.51
N ALA A 158 17.74 6.73 -9.27
CA ALA A 158 18.67 6.37 -10.33
C ALA A 158 18.17 5.15 -11.14
N PRO A 159 18.39 5.14 -12.47
CA PRO A 159 18.03 4.01 -13.31
C PRO A 159 18.91 2.80 -13.01
N VAL A 160 18.31 1.62 -13.02
CA VAL A 160 19.02 0.35 -12.80
C VAL A 160 19.03 -0.43 -14.10
N SER A 161 20.21 -0.89 -14.52
CA SER A 161 20.34 -1.72 -15.72
C SER A 161 21.30 -2.89 -15.48
N ALA A 162 21.05 -4.00 -16.18
CA ALA A 162 21.92 -5.16 -16.15
C ALA A 162 21.88 -5.89 -17.49
N LYS A 163 23.00 -6.51 -17.86
CA LYS A 163 23.12 -7.35 -19.05
C LYS A 163 23.78 -8.68 -18.67
N LYS A 164 23.28 -9.77 -19.26
CA LYS A 164 23.84 -11.10 -19.07
C LYS A 164 23.70 -11.92 -20.34
N GLU A 165 24.75 -12.64 -20.65
CA GLU A 165 24.79 -13.56 -21.77
C GLU A 165 25.12 -14.96 -21.27
N LYS A 166 24.59 -15.97 -21.95
CA LYS A 166 24.92 -17.36 -21.70
C LYS A 166 25.09 -18.12 -23.01
N LYS A 167 26.19 -18.87 -23.12
CA LYS A 167 26.41 -19.84 -24.20
C LYS A 167 25.49 -21.06 -24.04
N VAL A 168 24.75 -21.37 -25.11
CA VAL A 168 23.87 -22.53 -25.24
C VAL A 168 24.20 -23.19 -26.58
N SER A 169 25.15 -24.11 -26.55
CA SER A 169 25.66 -24.79 -27.74
C SER A 169 24.82 -26.02 -28.10
N CYS A 170 24.85 -26.37 -29.39
CA CYS A 170 24.33 -27.60 -29.96
C CYS A 170 25.32 -28.11 -31.02
N MET A 171 25.20 -29.37 -31.45
CA MET A 171 26.08 -29.97 -32.46
C MET A 171 26.18 -29.14 -33.75
N PHE A 172 25.05 -28.60 -34.22
CA PHE A 172 24.99 -27.78 -35.45
C PHE A 172 25.29 -26.28 -35.22
N ILE A 173 25.19 -25.80 -33.98
CA ILE A 173 25.42 -24.40 -33.61
C ILE A 173 26.31 -24.37 -32.36
N PRO A 174 27.64 -24.50 -32.52
CA PRO A 174 28.57 -24.57 -31.40
C PRO A 174 28.65 -23.25 -30.62
N ASP A 175 28.34 -22.12 -31.26
CA ASP A 175 28.40 -20.77 -30.69
C ASP A 175 27.02 -20.13 -30.43
N GLY A 176 25.98 -20.95 -30.25
CA GLY A 176 24.67 -20.46 -29.88
C GLY A 176 24.70 -19.73 -28.53
N ARG A 177 24.07 -18.55 -28.45
CA ARG A 177 24.02 -17.72 -27.25
C ARG A 177 22.61 -17.20 -27.00
N VAL A 178 22.33 -16.93 -25.74
CA VAL A 178 21.12 -16.24 -25.30
C VAL A 178 21.58 -15.05 -24.48
N SER A 179 21.27 -13.85 -24.94
CA SER A 179 21.61 -12.60 -24.28
C SER A 179 20.33 -11.88 -23.84
N VAL A 180 20.40 -11.29 -22.66
CA VAL A 180 19.33 -10.44 -22.11
C VAL A 180 19.97 -9.19 -21.54
N SER A 181 19.44 -8.04 -21.91
CA SER A 181 19.74 -6.77 -21.30
C SER A 181 18.45 -6.12 -20.85
N ALA A 182 18.45 -5.50 -19.68
CA ALA A 182 17.27 -4.85 -19.15
C ALA A 182 17.63 -3.57 -18.41
N ARG A 183 16.73 -2.60 -18.45
CA ARG A 183 16.81 -1.33 -17.73
C ARG A 183 15.43 -0.95 -17.17
N ILE A 184 15.45 -0.32 -16.01
CA ILE A 184 14.31 0.31 -15.36
C ILE A 184 14.70 1.75 -14.99
N GLU A 185 13.71 2.65 -14.97
CA GLU A 185 13.94 4.08 -14.79
C GLU A 185 14.38 4.47 -13.37
N ARG A 186 13.93 3.70 -12.38
CA ARG A 186 14.22 3.93 -10.96
C ARG A 186 14.24 2.62 -10.19
N LYS A 187 14.82 2.63 -8.99
CA LYS A 187 14.89 1.50 -8.05
C LYS A 187 13.72 1.51 -7.05
N GLY A 188 13.22 2.69 -6.71
CA GLY A 188 12.15 2.91 -5.74
C GLY A 188 10.75 2.93 -6.37
N PHE A 189 9.83 2.17 -5.80
CA PHE A 189 8.43 2.10 -6.23
C PHE A 189 7.47 2.09 -5.04
N CYS A 190 6.22 2.47 -5.27
CA CYS A 190 5.16 2.39 -4.28
C CYS A 190 4.18 1.26 -4.56
N GLU A 191 3.37 0.92 -3.58
CA GLU A 191 2.27 -0.02 -3.76
C GLU A 191 1.32 0.51 -4.85
N GLY A 192 0.99 -0.33 -5.83
CA GLY A 192 0.13 0.04 -6.96
C GLY A 192 0.84 0.66 -8.16
N ASP A 193 2.12 1.04 -8.04
CA ASP A 193 2.90 1.56 -9.16
C ASP A 193 3.10 0.51 -10.26
N ASP A 194 3.18 0.97 -11.50
CA ASP A 194 3.53 0.14 -12.66
C ASP A 194 5.02 0.30 -13.01
N ILE A 195 5.77 -0.80 -13.00
CA ILE A 195 7.20 -0.80 -13.36
C ILE A 195 7.33 -0.92 -14.88
N SER A 196 7.86 0.12 -15.53
CA SER A 196 8.17 0.13 -16.96
C SER A 196 9.48 -0.60 -17.24
N ILE A 197 9.39 -1.80 -17.82
CA ILE A 197 10.55 -2.64 -18.14
C ILE A 197 10.96 -2.42 -19.60
N HIS A 198 12.19 -1.97 -19.81
CA HIS A 198 12.82 -1.96 -21.12
C HIS A 198 13.85 -3.09 -21.17
N ALA A 199 13.71 -4.02 -22.10
CA ALA A 199 14.61 -5.15 -22.20
C ALA A 199 14.83 -5.57 -23.65
N ASP A 200 16.06 -5.92 -23.99
CA ASP A 200 16.41 -6.49 -25.28
C ASP A 200 16.89 -7.93 -25.09
N PHE A 201 16.33 -8.83 -25.87
CA PHE A 201 16.57 -10.26 -25.85
C PHE A 201 17.11 -10.70 -27.20
N GLU A 202 18.18 -11.48 -27.18
CA GLU A 202 18.82 -12.02 -28.38
C GLU A 202 18.96 -13.52 -28.24
N ASN A 203 18.49 -14.25 -29.25
CA ASN A 203 18.54 -15.70 -29.28
C ASN A 203 19.24 -16.19 -30.55
N THR A 204 20.50 -16.57 -30.43
CA THR A 204 21.26 -17.24 -31.50
C THR A 204 21.40 -18.74 -31.26
N CYS A 205 20.73 -19.30 -30.25
CA CYS A 205 20.75 -20.73 -29.99
C CYS A 205 19.67 -21.47 -30.79
N SER A 206 19.84 -22.78 -30.99
CA SER A 206 18.92 -23.61 -31.78
C SER A 206 17.53 -23.83 -31.15
N ARG A 207 17.27 -23.28 -29.96
CA ARG A 207 16.06 -23.54 -29.17
C ARG A 207 15.15 -22.32 -29.14
N ILE A 208 13.85 -22.55 -29.09
CA ILE A 208 12.86 -21.50 -28.83
C ILE A 208 12.94 -21.12 -27.35
N VAL A 209 13.16 -19.84 -27.06
CA VAL A 209 13.30 -19.33 -25.68
C VAL A 209 12.12 -18.44 -25.30
N VAL A 210 11.85 -18.34 -23.98
CA VAL A 210 10.72 -17.55 -23.47
C VAL A 210 11.20 -16.54 -22.44
N PRO A 211 11.12 -15.22 -22.72
CA PRO A 211 11.41 -14.17 -21.76
C PRO A 211 10.27 -14.05 -20.76
N LYS A 212 10.62 -13.87 -19.49
CA LYS A 212 9.69 -13.68 -18.37
C LYS A 212 10.28 -12.64 -17.42
N ALA A 213 9.41 -11.89 -16.75
CA ALA A 213 9.80 -11.04 -15.63
C ALA A 213 8.90 -11.30 -14.42
N ALA A 214 9.44 -11.16 -13.22
CA ALA A 214 8.70 -11.35 -11.98
C ALA A 214 9.23 -10.47 -10.86
N ILE A 215 8.33 -9.88 -10.07
CA ILE A 215 8.69 -9.27 -8.79
C ILE A 215 8.78 -10.39 -7.77
N VAL A 216 9.86 -10.37 -7.00
CA VAL A 216 10.17 -11.39 -6.01
C VAL A 216 10.53 -10.71 -4.70
N ALA A 217 9.90 -11.14 -3.62
CA ALA A 217 10.23 -10.77 -2.25
C ALA A 217 11.28 -11.73 -1.69
N ARG A 218 12.35 -11.19 -1.11
CA ARG A 218 13.39 -11.92 -0.40
C ARG A 218 13.30 -11.58 1.08
N HIS A 219 12.84 -12.55 1.85
CA HIS A 219 12.84 -12.50 3.30
C HIS A 219 14.11 -13.13 3.81
N THR A 220 15.04 -12.30 4.28
CA THR A 220 16.32 -12.73 4.84
C THR A 220 16.20 -12.76 6.36
N TYR A 221 16.45 -13.93 6.94
CA TYR A 221 16.39 -14.18 8.37
C TYR A 221 17.79 -14.52 8.88
N LEU A 222 18.24 -13.84 9.92
CA LEU A 222 19.55 -14.01 10.53
C LEU A 222 19.37 -14.55 11.96
N ALA A 223 20.01 -15.68 12.25
CA ALA A 223 20.05 -16.25 13.60
C ALA A 223 21.31 -17.08 13.81
N ASN A 224 21.98 -16.89 14.94
CA ASN A 224 23.19 -17.63 15.34
C ASN A 224 24.29 -17.64 14.25
N GLY A 225 24.50 -16.51 13.56
CA GLY A 225 25.48 -16.39 12.47
C GLY A 225 25.07 -17.06 11.16
N GLN A 226 23.92 -17.72 11.10
CA GLN A 226 23.39 -18.33 9.90
C GLN A 226 22.35 -17.42 9.24
N THR A 227 22.30 -17.50 7.91
CA THR A 227 21.33 -16.74 7.10
C THR A 227 20.40 -17.71 6.38
N LYS A 228 19.10 -17.51 6.54
CA LYS A 228 18.07 -18.23 5.80
C LYS A 228 17.29 -17.25 4.93
N VAL A 229 17.28 -17.48 3.62
CA VAL A 229 16.56 -16.64 2.67
C VAL A 229 15.34 -17.40 2.17
N LEU A 230 14.15 -16.82 2.39
CA LEU A 230 12.91 -17.29 1.79
C LEU A 230 12.58 -16.35 0.63
N THR A 231 12.42 -16.94 -0.54
CA THR A 231 12.09 -16.21 -1.77
C THR A 231 10.63 -16.47 -2.13
N GLN A 232 9.84 -15.42 -2.25
CA GLN A 232 8.43 -15.48 -2.62
C GLN A 232 8.19 -14.73 -3.92
N LYS A 233 7.65 -15.42 -4.92
CA LYS A 233 7.24 -14.79 -6.18
C LYS A 233 5.90 -14.08 -5.98
N LEU A 234 5.82 -12.83 -6.42
CA LEU A 234 4.63 -11.99 -6.26
C LEU A 234 3.89 -11.86 -7.60
N SER A 235 4.25 -10.87 -8.42
CA SER A 235 3.70 -10.68 -9.76
C SER A 235 4.65 -11.19 -10.83
N SER A 236 4.13 -11.54 -12.00
CA SER A 236 4.96 -11.89 -13.15
C SER A 236 4.28 -11.65 -14.49
N VAL A 237 5.10 -11.35 -15.48
CA VAL A 237 4.71 -11.21 -16.88
C VAL A 237 5.49 -12.22 -17.74
N ARG A 238 4.83 -12.72 -18.79
CA ARG A 238 5.41 -13.61 -19.79
C ARG A 238 5.40 -12.90 -21.14
N GLY A 239 6.54 -12.91 -21.83
CA GLY A 239 6.62 -12.44 -23.21
C GLY A 239 6.40 -13.55 -24.23
N ASN A 240 6.40 -13.15 -25.49
CA ASN A 240 6.26 -14.04 -26.64
C ASN A 240 7.49 -14.96 -26.78
N HIS A 241 7.28 -16.09 -27.45
CA HIS A 241 8.37 -17.01 -27.78
C HIS A 241 9.34 -16.34 -28.76
N ILE A 242 10.64 -16.50 -28.52
CA ILE A 242 11.70 -16.01 -29.40
C ILE A 242 12.32 -17.22 -30.08
N ILE A 243 12.17 -17.30 -31.40
CA ILE A 243 12.70 -18.40 -32.20
C ILE A 243 14.23 -18.26 -32.39
N SER A 244 14.87 -19.33 -32.86
CA SER A 244 16.31 -19.33 -33.14
C SER A 244 16.68 -18.26 -34.16
N GLY A 245 17.76 -17.52 -33.93
CA GLY A 245 18.30 -16.49 -34.83
C GLY A 245 17.54 -15.16 -34.79
N THR A 246 16.69 -14.93 -33.79
CA THR A 246 15.88 -13.70 -33.70
C THR A 246 16.13 -12.92 -32.42
N CYS A 247 15.79 -11.63 -32.49
CA CYS A 247 15.82 -10.72 -31.36
C CYS A 247 14.39 -10.23 -31.05
N ALA A 248 14.12 -9.96 -29.78
CA ALA A 248 12.88 -9.34 -29.35
C ALA A 248 13.19 -8.25 -28.34
N SER A 249 12.33 -7.23 -28.27
CA SER A 249 12.50 -6.13 -27.33
C SER A 249 11.20 -5.80 -26.62
N TRP A 250 11.32 -5.40 -25.36
CA TRP A 250 10.27 -4.79 -24.56
C TRP A 250 10.55 -3.30 -24.48
N ARG A 251 9.59 -2.49 -24.91
CA ARG A 251 9.65 -1.02 -24.90
C ARG A 251 8.66 -0.50 -23.86
N GLY A 252 9.02 -0.58 -22.58
CA GLY A 252 8.15 -0.16 -21.48
C GLY A 252 7.05 -1.17 -21.15
N LYS A 253 7.38 -2.47 -21.15
CA LYS A 253 6.41 -3.49 -20.70
C LYS A 253 6.11 -3.27 -19.23
N SER A 254 4.87 -2.94 -18.90
CA SER A 254 4.45 -2.64 -17.53
C SER A 254 4.30 -3.91 -16.69
N LEU A 255 4.72 -3.84 -15.42
CA LEU A 255 4.49 -4.86 -14.40
C LEU A 255 4.05 -4.18 -13.10
N ARG A 256 2.80 -4.40 -12.71
CA ARG A 256 2.21 -3.78 -11.52
C ARG A 256 2.79 -4.34 -10.21
N VAL A 257 3.08 -3.44 -9.28
CA VAL A 257 3.36 -3.73 -7.88
C VAL A 257 2.03 -3.94 -7.17
N GLN A 258 1.78 -5.17 -6.69
CA GLN A 258 0.57 -5.48 -5.93
C GLN A 258 0.61 -4.82 -4.54
N LYS A 259 -0.52 -4.79 -3.82
CA LYS A 259 -0.57 -4.35 -2.42
C LYS A 259 0.27 -5.31 -1.57
N ILE A 260 1.47 -4.89 -1.20
CA ILE A 260 2.45 -5.68 -0.44
C ILE A 260 3.09 -4.78 0.61
N ARG A 261 3.51 -5.37 1.74
CA ARG A 261 4.17 -4.60 2.81
C ARG A 261 5.44 -3.92 2.28
N PRO A 262 5.79 -2.74 2.78
CA PRO A 262 7.01 -2.04 2.37
C PRO A 262 8.27 -2.82 2.72
N SER A 263 9.39 -2.43 2.10
CA SER A 263 10.72 -2.97 2.35
C SER A 263 11.15 -2.73 3.79
N ILE A 264 11.69 -3.76 4.42
CA ILE A 264 12.22 -3.71 5.79
C ILE A 264 13.73 -3.77 5.72
N LEU A 265 14.37 -2.60 5.81
CA LEU A 265 15.82 -2.44 5.74
C LEU A 265 16.45 -2.11 7.11
N GLY A 266 15.69 -1.47 8.01
CA GLY A 266 16.16 -1.02 9.33
C GLY A 266 16.36 -2.12 10.38
N CYS A 267 15.95 -3.37 10.11
CA CYS A 267 16.06 -4.45 11.08
C CYS A 267 17.34 -5.28 10.90
N HIS A 268 18.07 -5.51 12.01
CA HIS A 268 19.36 -6.22 11.97
C HIS A 268 19.22 -7.73 11.76
N ILE A 269 18.16 -8.35 12.28
CA ILE A 269 18.00 -9.81 12.26
C ILE A 269 17.02 -10.30 11.17
N LEU A 270 16.25 -9.38 10.58
CA LEU A 270 15.23 -9.69 9.58
C LEU A 270 15.22 -8.59 8.51
N ARG A 271 15.24 -8.98 7.24
CA ARG A 271 15.17 -8.03 6.12
C ARG A 271 14.18 -8.49 5.08
N VAL A 272 13.45 -7.54 4.52
CA VAL A 272 12.51 -7.77 3.42
C VAL A 272 12.92 -6.88 2.26
N GLU A 273 13.53 -7.50 1.25
CA GLU A 273 14.02 -6.85 0.05
C GLU A 273 13.22 -7.32 -1.15
N TYR A 274 13.04 -6.45 -2.14
CA TYR A 274 12.37 -6.81 -3.38
C TYR A 274 13.37 -6.84 -4.51
N SER A 275 13.12 -7.67 -5.50
CA SER A 275 13.92 -7.70 -6.71
C SER A 275 13.06 -8.04 -7.91
N LEU A 276 13.34 -7.36 -9.02
CA LEU A 276 12.77 -7.65 -10.33
C LEU A 276 13.67 -8.66 -11.03
N LEU A 277 13.19 -9.89 -11.12
CA LEU A 277 13.85 -10.94 -11.88
C LEU A 277 13.40 -10.89 -13.33
N ILE A 278 14.34 -10.63 -14.24
CA ILE A 278 14.11 -10.73 -15.69
C ILE A 278 14.92 -11.91 -16.18
N TYR A 279 14.25 -12.91 -16.73
CA TYR A 279 14.92 -14.15 -17.10
C TYR A 279 14.38 -14.78 -18.38
N VAL A 280 15.27 -15.46 -19.08
CA VAL A 280 14.96 -16.21 -20.28
C VAL A 280 14.95 -17.70 -19.95
N SER A 281 13.81 -18.34 -20.18
CA SER A 281 13.64 -19.79 -20.04
C SER A 281 14.11 -20.48 -21.31
N VAL A 282 15.21 -21.23 -21.19
CA VAL A 282 15.77 -22.04 -22.27
C VAL A 282 15.40 -23.49 -22.03
N PRO A 283 14.58 -24.13 -22.89
CA PRO A 283 14.25 -25.55 -22.75
C PRO A 283 15.53 -26.40 -22.66
N GLY A 284 15.61 -27.32 -21.70
CA GLY A 284 16.77 -28.20 -21.52
C GLY A 284 18.08 -27.51 -21.10
N SER A 285 18.04 -26.30 -20.54
CA SER A 285 19.21 -25.62 -19.97
C SER A 285 18.83 -24.74 -18.77
N LYS A 286 19.81 -24.36 -17.95
CA LYS A 286 19.58 -23.40 -16.84
C LYS A 286 19.10 -22.04 -17.40
N LYS A 287 18.17 -21.39 -16.70
CA LYS A 287 17.66 -20.06 -17.06
C LYS A 287 18.78 -19.01 -17.06
N VAL A 288 18.68 -18.02 -17.94
CA VAL A 288 19.51 -16.81 -17.90
C VAL A 288 18.76 -15.79 -17.06
N ILE A 289 19.28 -15.41 -15.89
CA ILE A 289 18.57 -14.58 -14.90
C ILE A 289 19.35 -13.29 -14.67
N LEU A 290 18.67 -12.17 -14.86
CA LEU A 290 19.01 -10.85 -14.35
C LEU A 290 18.22 -10.58 -13.08
N ASP A 291 18.89 -9.92 -12.15
CA ASP A 291 18.36 -9.61 -10.83
C ASP A 291 18.56 -8.13 -10.58
N LEU A 292 17.48 -7.35 -10.66
CA LEU A 292 17.50 -5.91 -10.45
C LEU A 292 16.91 -5.63 -9.06
N PRO A 293 17.69 -5.09 -8.11
CA PRO A 293 17.17 -4.79 -6.77
C PRO A 293 16.10 -3.71 -6.85
N LEU A 294 15.05 -3.85 -6.03
CA LEU A 294 13.95 -2.89 -5.89
C LEU A 294 13.77 -2.50 -4.43
N VAL A 295 13.29 -1.28 -4.20
CA VAL A 295 12.84 -0.83 -2.88
C VAL A 295 11.38 -0.44 -3.01
N ILE A 296 10.53 -1.01 -2.14
CA ILE A 296 9.11 -0.68 -2.11
C ILE A 296 8.87 0.11 -0.84
N GLY A 297 8.44 1.36 -0.98
CA GLY A 297 8.27 2.29 0.14
C GLY A 297 7.06 3.18 -0.04
N SER A 298 6.96 4.19 0.83
CA SER A 298 5.89 5.18 0.76
C SER A 298 6.38 6.43 0.04
N ARG A 299 5.45 7.16 -0.60
CA ARG A 299 5.72 8.52 -1.07
C ARG A 299 5.56 9.44 0.14
N SER A 300 6.66 9.94 0.67
CA SER A 300 6.59 11.06 1.61
C SER A 300 5.90 12.23 0.89
N GLY A 301 4.80 12.73 1.44
CA GLY A 301 3.92 13.75 0.83
C GLY A 301 4.51 15.15 0.67
N LEU A 302 5.83 15.30 0.63
CA LEU A 302 6.51 16.59 0.53
C LEU A 302 7.05 16.91 -0.88
N SER A 303 6.74 16.09 -1.89
CA SER A 303 7.13 16.31 -3.29
C SER A 303 5.94 16.29 -4.26
N SER A 304 4.79 16.82 -3.82
CA SER A 304 3.60 17.02 -4.67
C SER A 304 3.33 18.49 -5.00
N ARG A 305 4.30 19.40 -4.82
CA ARG A 305 4.12 20.85 -5.11
C ARG A 305 4.97 21.42 -6.24
N THR A 306 5.65 20.61 -7.05
CA THR A 306 6.44 21.14 -8.17
C THR A 306 6.24 20.37 -9.48
N SER A 307 5.02 20.42 -10.01
CA SER A 307 4.80 20.20 -11.44
C SER A 307 3.51 20.87 -11.89
N SER A 308 3.40 22.17 -11.64
CA SER A 308 2.49 23.07 -12.34
C SER A 308 3.04 24.48 -12.22
N MET A 309 3.08 25.20 -13.35
CA MET A 309 3.45 26.61 -13.50
C MET A 309 4.95 26.96 -13.53
N ALA A 310 5.56 26.80 -14.70
CA ALA A 310 6.58 27.72 -15.18
C ALA A 310 6.84 27.55 -16.70
N SER A 311 5.94 28.07 -17.53
CA SER A 311 6.33 28.66 -18.81
C SER A 311 6.08 30.16 -18.72
N ARG A 312 7.17 30.87 -18.43
CA ARG A 312 7.36 32.30 -18.76
C ARG A 312 7.21 32.41 -20.29
N THR A 313 6.64 33.44 -20.91
CA THR A 313 6.87 34.89 -20.87
C THR A 313 5.56 35.53 -21.43
N SER A 314 5.22 36.82 -21.38
CA SER A 314 5.92 38.10 -21.24
C SER A 314 4.86 39.21 -21.28
N SER A 315 5.14 40.29 -20.56
CA SER A 315 4.73 41.67 -20.85
C SER A 315 3.34 42.18 -20.43
N GLU A 316 3.40 43.06 -19.43
CA GLU A 316 2.73 44.37 -19.34
C GLU A 316 1.27 44.47 -18.81
N MET A 317 1.21 44.94 -17.55
CA MET A 317 0.39 46.07 -17.05
C MET A 317 -1.03 46.27 -17.62
N SER A 318 -2.06 46.05 -16.81
CA SER A 318 -2.75 47.13 -16.07
C SER A 318 -4.12 46.65 -15.57
N TRP A 319 -4.43 47.04 -14.33
CA TRP A 319 -5.78 47.01 -13.79
C TRP A 319 -6.66 47.98 -14.58
N ILE A 320 -7.89 47.57 -14.93
CA ILE A 320 -9.13 48.37 -14.95
C ILE A 320 -10.25 47.64 -15.75
N ASP A 321 -11.44 47.71 -15.18
CA ASP A 321 -12.80 47.55 -15.72
C ASP A 321 -13.37 46.19 -16.15
N LEU A 322 -14.30 45.73 -15.29
CA LEU A 322 -15.60 45.18 -15.66
C LEU A 322 -16.16 45.85 -16.92
N ASN A 323 -16.14 45.14 -18.04
CA ASN A 323 -17.07 45.38 -19.13
C ASN A 323 -17.51 44.04 -19.71
N ILE A 324 -18.75 43.69 -19.36
CA ILE A 324 -19.57 42.68 -20.01
C ILE A 324 -19.78 43.12 -21.47
N PRO A 325 -19.45 42.30 -22.48
CA PRO A 325 -20.02 42.48 -23.80
C PRO A 325 -21.37 41.76 -23.87
N ASP A 326 -22.40 42.56 -24.09
CA ASP A 326 -23.75 42.12 -24.49
C ASP A 326 -23.71 41.38 -25.82
N THR A 327 -23.71 40.05 -25.79
CA THR A 327 -24.27 39.20 -26.86
C THR A 327 -24.74 37.87 -26.27
N PRO A 328 -26.00 37.44 -26.45
CA PRO A 328 -26.44 36.12 -26.01
C PRO A 328 -25.86 35.05 -26.94
N GLU A 329 -24.90 34.27 -26.45
CA GLU A 329 -24.39 33.09 -27.14
C GLU A 329 -25.41 31.95 -27.01
N ALA A 330 -25.80 31.35 -28.15
CA ALA A 330 -26.75 30.26 -28.18
C ALA A 330 -26.17 29.00 -27.48
N PRO A 331 -26.99 28.18 -26.81
CA PRO A 331 -26.50 26.96 -26.17
C PRO A 331 -25.86 25.99 -27.19
N PRO A 332 -24.84 25.22 -26.78
CA PRO A 332 -24.07 24.35 -27.67
C PRO A 332 -24.94 23.26 -28.33
N CYS A 333 -24.53 22.85 -29.53
CA CYS A 333 -25.21 21.83 -30.32
C CYS A 333 -25.15 20.46 -29.61
N TYR A 334 -26.25 19.71 -29.66
CA TYR A 334 -26.42 18.38 -29.03
C TYR A 334 -25.37 17.32 -29.45
N MET A 335 -24.54 17.59 -30.46
CA MET A 335 -23.44 16.71 -30.88
C MET A 335 -22.20 16.78 -29.97
N ASP A 336 -22.10 17.75 -29.06
CA ASP A 336 -20.94 17.92 -28.16
C ASP A 336 -21.10 17.25 -26.77
N ILE A 337 -22.16 16.46 -26.56
CA ILE A 337 -22.44 15.77 -25.27
C ILE A 337 -22.23 14.24 -25.36
N ILE A 338 -21.69 13.73 -26.47
CA ILE A 338 -21.37 12.29 -26.59
C ILE A 338 -19.91 12.05 -26.15
N PRO A 339 -19.65 11.34 -25.04
CA PRO A 339 -18.31 10.91 -24.68
C PRO A 339 -17.73 9.99 -25.77
N GLU A 340 -16.46 10.19 -26.08
CA GLU A 340 -15.71 9.64 -27.23
C GLU A 340 -15.48 8.11 -27.21
N ASP A 341 -16.35 7.32 -26.58
CA ASP A 341 -16.14 5.89 -26.32
C ASP A 341 -16.94 4.94 -27.23
N HIS A 342 -17.61 5.43 -28.28
CA HIS A 342 -18.44 4.59 -29.19
C HIS A 342 -18.09 4.76 -30.68
N ARG A 343 -16.80 4.88 -31.02
CA ARG A 343 -16.33 4.66 -32.39
C ARG A 343 -15.92 3.19 -32.58
N LEU A 344 -16.89 2.32 -32.87
CA LEU A 344 -16.61 0.98 -33.38
C LEU A 344 -16.24 1.09 -34.87
N GLU A 345 -14.94 1.04 -35.18
CA GLU A 345 -14.45 0.74 -36.53
C GLU A 345 -14.83 -0.70 -36.89
N SER A 346 -15.77 -0.86 -37.82
CA SER A 346 -16.04 -2.14 -38.50
C SER A 346 -15.30 -2.17 -39.84
N PRO A 347 -14.25 -2.99 -40.02
CA PRO A 347 -13.61 -3.14 -41.32
C PRO A 347 -14.44 -4.05 -42.24
N THR A 348 -14.79 -3.53 -43.41
CA THR A 348 -15.50 -4.21 -44.49
C THR A 348 -14.49 -4.86 -45.44
N THR A 349 -14.31 -6.18 -45.39
CA THR A 349 -13.75 -6.97 -46.51
C THR A 349 -14.17 -8.44 -46.42
N PRO A 350 -14.67 -9.07 -47.49
CA PRO A 350 -15.09 -10.47 -47.49
C PRO A 350 -13.90 -11.41 -47.70
N LEU A 351 -13.84 -12.51 -46.95
CA LEU A 351 -12.94 -13.63 -47.23
C LEU A 351 -13.75 -14.79 -47.82
N LEU A 352 -13.15 -15.36 -48.86
CA LEU A 352 -13.64 -16.41 -49.74
C LEU A 352 -13.87 -17.74 -49.03
N ASP A 353 -14.75 -18.52 -49.66
CA ASP A 353 -15.15 -19.90 -49.41
C ASP A 353 -13.99 -20.84 -49.02
N ASP A 354 -14.27 -21.71 -48.05
CA ASP A 354 -13.93 -23.13 -48.14
C ASP A 354 -14.99 -23.94 -47.38
N MET A 355 -15.66 -24.82 -48.13
CA MET A 355 -16.62 -25.82 -47.67
C MET A 355 -15.87 -26.99 -47.02
N ASP A 356 -16.31 -27.49 -45.86
CA ASP A 356 -16.95 -28.82 -45.74
C ASP A 356 -17.33 -29.18 -44.29
N GLY A 357 -18.50 -29.81 -44.13
CA GLY A 357 -18.75 -30.82 -43.07
C GLY A 357 -19.38 -30.39 -41.73
N ALA A 358 -20.73 -30.28 -41.70
CA ALA A 358 -21.70 -30.84 -40.73
C ALA A 358 -21.39 -30.79 -39.20
N GLN A 359 -22.25 -30.39 -38.25
CA GLN A 359 -23.70 -30.57 -38.04
C GLN A 359 -24.25 -29.56 -36.99
N ASP A 360 -25.49 -29.12 -37.21
CA ASP A 360 -26.56 -28.74 -36.26
C ASP A 360 -26.28 -27.92 -34.98
N SER A 361 -26.62 -26.63 -35.03
CA SER A 361 -27.41 -25.95 -33.98
C SER A 361 -28.00 -24.62 -34.51
N PRO A 362 -29.26 -24.26 -34.18
CA PRO A 362 -29.83 -22.99 -34.63
C PRO A 362 -29.34 -21.84 -33.73
N ILE A 363 -28.59 -20.91 -34.30
CA ILE A 363 -28.24 -19.63 -33.67
C ILE A 363 -29.47 -18.73 -33.73
N PHE A 364 -30.24 -18.65 -32.65
CA PHE A 364 -31.19 -17.56 -32.46
C PHE A 364 -30.41 -16.29 -32.07
N MET A 365 -30.39 -15.31 -32.97
CA MET A 365 -29.86 -13.98 -32.71
C MET A 365 -30.93 -13.19 -31.95
N TYR A 366 -30.75 -13.00 -30.64
CA TYR A 366 -31.59 -12.08 -29.86
C TYR A 366 -31.12 -10.64 -30.12
N ALA A 367 -31.99 -9.80 -30.68
CA ALA A 367 -31.76 -8.36 -30.71
C ALA A 367 -31.98 -7.79 -29.29
N PRO A 368 -31.06 -6.95 -28.76
CA PRO A 368 -31.32 -6.27 -27.49
C PRO A 368 -32.43 -5.23 -27.67
N GLU A 369 -33.51 -5.37 -26.90
CA GLU A 369 -34.56 -4.36 -26.79
C GLU A 369 -33.98 -3.06 -26.19
N PHE A 370 -33.96 -1.99 -26.98
CA PHE A 370 -33.65 -0.65 -26.50
C PHE A 370 -34.90 -0.06 -25.83
N GLN A 371 -34.88 0.09 -24.51
CA GLN A 371 -35.86 0.90 -23.79
C GLN A 371 -35.45 2.38 -23.89
N PHE A 372 -36.21 3.17 -24.64
CA PHE A 372 -36.06 4.63 -24.64
C PHE A 372 -36.56 5.19 -23.30
N MET A 373 -35.67 5.85 -22.55
CA MET A 373 -36.09 6.68 -21.42
C MET A 373 -36.83 7.93 -21.94
N PRO A 374 -37.93 8.36 -21.29
CA PRO A 374 -38.62 9.58 -21.67
C PRO A 374 -37.76 10.81 -21.36
N PRO A 375 -37.82 11.87 -22.19
CA PRO A 375 -37.09 13.10 -21.95
C PRO A 375 -37.61 13.82 -20.69
N PRO A 376 -36.76 14.60 -20.00
CA PRO A 376 -37.15 15.36 -18.82
C PRO A 376 -38.17 16.46 -19.17
N THR A 377 -39.13 16.65 -18.27
CA THR A 377 -40.22 17.64 -18.39
C THR A 377 -39.66 19.06 -18.30
N TYR A 378 -39.84 19.87 -19.33
CA TYR A 378 -39.54 21.31 -19.27
C TYR A 378 -40.76 22.08 -18.74
N THR A 379 -40.53 23.06 -17.87
CA THR A 379 -41.55 24.02 -17.44
C THR A 379 -41.30 25.30 -18.21
N GLU A 380 -42.23 25.68 -19.10
CA GLU A 380 -42.17 26.96 -19.80
C GLU A 380 -42.43 28.09 -18.78
N VAL A 381 -41.52 29.05 -18.70
CA VAL A 381 -41.73 30.31 -17.97
C VAL A 381 -41.90 31.39 -19.04
N ASP A 382 -43.13 31.87 -19.21
CA ASP A 382 -43.47 32.99 -20.09
C ASP A 382 -42.83 34.30 -19.60
N PRO A 383 -41.99 34.98 -20.38
CA PRO A 383 -41.43 36.27 -20.00
C PRO A 383 -42.25 37.39 -20.65
N CYS A 384 -43.44 37.69 -20.12
CA CYS A 384 -44.15 38.94 -20.46
C CYS A 384 -45.15 39.34 -19.36
N THR A 385 -44.71 40.17 -18.40
CA THR A 385 -45.49 41.36 -18.01
C THR A 385 -44.59 42.38 -17.32
N VAL A 386 -44.12 43.35 -18.11
CA VAL A 386 -43.52 44.59 -17.63
C VAL A 386 -44.62 45.63 -17.45
N ASN A 387 -44.61 46.25 -16.26
CA ASN A 387 -45.09 47.58 -15.86
C ASN A 387 -46.49 48.09 -16.22
N ASN A 388 -47.20 48.50 -15.16
CA ASN A 388 -47.81 49.83 -14.97
C ASN A 388 -48.46 49.79 -13.56
N ASN A 389 -48.38 50.75 -12.64
CA ASN A 389 -48.19 52.18 -12.72
C ASN A 389 -47.79 52.75 -11.35
N ASN A 390 -47.12 53.89 -11.43
CA ASN A 390 -46.89 54.90 -10.41
C ASN A 390 -48.08 55.22 -9.47
N ASN A 391 -47.72 55.61 -8.24
CA ASN A 391 -48.10 56.83 -7.49
C ASN A 391 -48.71 56.63 -6.09
N ASN A 392 -48.04 57.28 -5.15
CA ASN A 392 -48.55 58.04 -4.00
C ASN A 392 -49.41 57.33 -2.94
N ASN A 393 -48.89 57.22 -1.71
CA ASN A 393 -49.22 58.21 -0.66
C ASN A 393 -48.52 57.92 0.69
N ASN A 394 -47.82 58.95 1.16
CA ASN A 394 -47.70 59.50 2.52
C ASN A 394 -48.24 58.74 3.75
N ASN A 395 -47.38 58.79 4.79
CA ASN A 395 -47.68 59.08 6.20
C ASN A 395 -48.69 58.19 6.96
N ASN A 396 -48.21 57.46 7.97
CA ASN A 396 -48.24 57.98 9.35
C ASN A 396 -47.69 56.95 10.37
N ASN A 397 -46.92 57.51 11.31
CA ASN A 397 -46.65 56.99 12.65
C ASN A 397 -47.93 56.94 13.50
N VAL A 398 -47.81 56.36 14.71
CA VAL A 398 -48.79 56.19 15.81
C VAL A 398 -49.41 54.78 15.74
N GLN A 399 -49.26 53.86 16.70
CA GLN A 399 -49.05 53.96 18.14
C GLN A 399 -48.36 52.70 18.69
#